data_AF-A0A5Q4FUQ1-F1
#
_entry.id   AF-A0A5Q4FUQ1-F1
#
_cell.length_a   1.000
_cell.length_b   1.000
_cell.length_c   1.000
_cell.angle_alpha   90.00
_cell.angle_beta   90.00
_cell.angle_gamma   90.00
#
_symmetry.space_group_name_H-M   'P 1'
#
loop_
_entity.id
_entity.type
_entity.pdbx_description
1 polymer ?
#
loop_
_entity_poly.entity_id
_entity_poly.type
_entity_poly.pdbx_seq_one_letter_code
_entity_poly.pdbx_strand_id
1 'polypeptide(L)'
;MDPSVDPNEALTVEAVGRFTEGFERLIRARGALYEFHQQMGRCDALLGEAVDLLHAAGHHDLARDLDTTLLGRNAIPDQWTFEIVEAFDETYYEVAAAFERRVRETLSAGRRHVNEAQMKAARRSSGPDDDRS
;
A
#
# COMPACT_ATOMS: atom_id res chain seq x y z
N MET A 1 -9.89 -31.69 19.24
CA MET A 1 -9.65 -30.34 19.80
C MET A 1 -9.11 -30.56 21.19
N ASP A 2 -7.89 -30.09 21.47
CA ASP A 2 -7.34 -30.11 22.82
C ASP A 2 -8.14 -29.12 23.70
N PRO A 3 -8.79 -29.56 24.78
CA PRO A 3 -9.57 -28.69 25.67
C PRO A 3 -8.73 -27.68 26.47
N SER A 4 -7.42 -27.60 26.26
CA SER A 4 -6.50 -26.71 26.97
C SER A 4 -6.37 -25.29 26.40
N VAL A 5 -6.83 -25.02 25.17
CA VAL A 5 -6.75 -23.67 24.55
C VAL A 5 -8.02 -22.89 24.86
N ASP A 6 -7.88 -21.74 25.53
CA ASP A 6 -8.99 -20.81 25.77
C ASP A 6 -9.59 -20.39 24.40
N PRO A 7 -10.88 -20.60 24.13
CA PRO A 7 -11.54 -20.15 22.91
C PRO A 7 -11.31 -18.66 22.61
N ASN A 8 -11.15 -17.83 23.65
CA ASN A 8 -10.83 -16.41 23.50
C ASN A 8 -9.40 -16.20 22.98
N GLU A 9 -8.45 -17.06 23.33
CA GLU A 9 -7.07 -17.00 22.83
C GLU A 9 -7.03 -17.35 21.34
N ALA A 10 -7.73 -18.41 20.91
CA ALA A 10 -7.81 -18.79 19.50
C ALA A 10 -8.46 -17.67 18.65
N LEU A 11 -9.57 -17.08 19.14
CA LEU A 11 -10.21 -15.95 18.48
C LEU A 11 -9.31 -14.70 18.45
N THR A 12 -8.53 -14.47 19.50
CA THR A 12 -7.57 -13.36 19.57
C THR A 12 -6.46 -13.52 18.54
N VAL A 13 -5.88 -14.71 18.41
CA VAL A 13 -4.84 -14.98 17.40
C VAL A 13 -5.39 -14.79 15.99
N GLU A 14 -6.58 -15.30 15.71
CA GLU A 14 -7.21 -15.12 14.39
C GLU A 14 -7.48 -13.64 14.11
N ALA A 15 -8.03 -12.89 15.07
CA ALA A 15 -8.30 -11.46 14.92
C ALA A 15 -7.01 -10.65 14.65
N VAL A 16 -5.92 -10.91 15.38
CA VAL A 16 -4.62 -10.28 15.13
C VAL A 16 -4.07 -10.65 13.75
N GLY A 17 -4.23 -11.90 13.34
CA GLY A 17 -3.85 -12.36 12.00
C GLY A 17 -4.58 -11.60 10.90
N ARG A 18 -5.91 -11.48 11.01
CA ARG A 18 -6.74 -10.72 10.05
C ARG A 18 -6.39 -9.24 10.02
N PHE A 19 -6.14 -8.65 11.18
CA PHE A 19 -5.72 -7.26 11.25
C PHE A 19 -4.38 -7.05 10.52
N THR A 20 -3.40 -7.93 10.75
CA THR A 20 -2.09 -7.86 10.11
C THR A 20 -2.19 -8.04 8.59
N GLU A 21 -2.95 -9.03 8.13
CA GLU A 21 -3.22 -9.24 6.71
C GLU A 21 -3.85 -8.00 6.06
N GLY A 22 -4.86 -7.41 6.71
CA GLY A 22 -5.49 -6.18 6.26
C GLY A 22 -4.50 -5.00 6.18
N PHE A 23 -3.64 -4.86 7.19
CA PHE A 23 -2.60 -3.83 7.21
C PHE A 23 -1.56 -4.03 6.10
N GLU A 24 -1.19 -5.27 5.78
CA GLU A 24 -0.32 -5.56 4.64
C GLU A 24 -0.97 -5.17 3.30
N ARG A 25 -2.28 -5.42 3.14
CA ARG A 25 -3.02 -4.94 1.95
C ARG A 25 -3.03 -3.41 1.88
N LEU A 26 -3.15 -2.75 3.02
CA LEU A 26 -3.07 -1.30 3.10
C LEU A 26 -1.68 -0.78 2.65
N ILE A 27 -0.58 -1.42 3.08
CA ILE A 27 0.77 -1.08 2.62
C ILE A 27 0.88 -1.22 1.09
N ARG A 28 0.26 -2.24 0.50
CA ARG A 28 0.24 -2.40 -0.97
C ARG A 28 -0.59 -1.32 -1.66
N ALA A 29 -1.73 -0.95 -1.10
CA ALA A 29 -2.54 0.16 -1.61
C ALA A 29 -1.77 1.49 -1.56
N ARG A 30 -1.06 1.75 -0.45
CA ARG A 30 -0.14 2.90 -0.32
C ARG A 30 0.92 2.88 -1.43
N GLY A 31 1.59 1.74 -1.64
CA GLY A 31 2.59 1.60 -2.70
C GLY A 31 2.02 1.88 -4.10
N ALA A 32 0.79 1.47 -4.38
CA ALA A 32 0.12 1.76 -5.64
C ALA A 32 -0.15 3.26 -5.86
N LEU A 33 -0.41 4.03 -4.79
CA LEU A 33 -0.54 5.49 -4.89
C LEU A 33 0.79 6.17 -5.22
N TYR A 34 1.89 5.70 -4.63
CA TYR A 34 3.23 6.19 -4.98
C TYR A 34 3.58 5.88 -6.44
N GLU A 35 3.30 4.66 -6.89
CA GLU A 35 3.49 4.27 -8.29
C GLU A 35 2.66 5.16 -9.22
N PHE A 36 1.37 5.33 -8.92
CA PHE A 36 0.48 6.23 -9.67
C PHE A 36 1.04 7.66 -9.76
N HIS A 37 1.47 8.24 -8.63
CA HIS A 37 2.07 9.57 -8.59
C HIS A 37 3.30 9.68 -9.50
N GLN A 38 4.21 8.71 -9.43
CA GLN A 38 5.42 8.69 -10.27
C GLN A 38 5.10 8.55 -11.75
N GLN A 39 4.17 7.66 -12.11
CA GLN A 39 3.74 7.49 -13.50
C GLN A 39 3.09 8.76 -14.05
N MET A 40 2.27 9.44 -13.25
CA MET A 40 1.67 10.72 -13.66
C MET A 40 2.71 11.82 -13.83
N GLY A 41 3.72 11.91 -12.94
CA GLY A 41 4.83 12.85 -13.11
C GLY A 41 5.64 12.59 -14.39
N ARG A 42 5.91 11.31 -14.72
CA ARG A 42 6.58 10.97 -15.98
C ARG A 42 5.71 11.28 -17.21
N CYS A 43 4.41 11.02 -17.11
CA CYS A 43 3.45 11.35 -18.17
C CYS A 43 3.46 12.86 -18.46
N ASP A 44 3.36 13.69 -17.42
CA ASP A 44 3.36 15.15 -17.57
C ASP A 44 4.68 15.67 -18.19
N ALA A 45 5.82 15.12 -17.78
CA ALA A 45 7.11 15.45 -18.40
C ALA A 45 7.17 15.09 -19.89
N LEU A 46 6.66 13.90 -20.26
CA LEU A 46 6.58 13.47 -21.67
C LEU A 46 5.65 14.36 -22.49
N LEU A 47 4.55 14.82 -21.90
CA LEU A 47 3.64 15.76 -22.56
C LEU A 47 4.33 17.11 -22.80
N GLY A 48 5.12 17.60 -21.84
CA GLY A 48 5.95 18.80 -22.02
C GLY A 48 6.96 18.64 -23.17
N GLU A 49 7.70 17.52 -23.19
CA GLU A 49 8.61 17.18 -24.30
C GLU A 49 7.85 17.14 -25.66
N ALA A 50 6.63 16.60 -25.68
CA ALA A 50 5.82 16.54 -26.89
C ALA A 50 5.35 17.93 -27.36
N VAL A 51 4.99 18.85 -26.44
CA VAL A 51 4.66 20.25 -26.77
C VAL A 51 5.83 20.92 -27.48
N ASP A 52 7.04 20.78 -26.92
CA ASP A 52 8.26 21.35 -27.50
C ASP A 52 8.54 20.80 -28.91
N LEU A 53 8.41 19.49 -29.09
CA LEU A 53 8.62 18.81 -30.36
C LEU A 53 7.57 19.22 -31.42
N LEU A 54 6.29 19.32 -31.04
CA LEU A 54 5.23 19.79 -31.93
C LEU A 54 5.48 21.24 -32.36
N HIS A 55 5.92 22.08 -31.43
CA HIS A 55 6.26 23.47 -31.73
C HIS A 55 7.45 23.56 -32.70
N ALA A 56 8.52 22.79 -32.47
CA ALA A 56 9.69 22.74 -33.34
C ALA A 56 9.38 22.20 -34.75
N ALA A 57 8.41 21.29 -34.86
CA ALA A 57 7.92 20.74 -36.12
C ALA A 57 6.96 21.68 -36.88
N GLY A 58 6.61 22.84 -36.33
CA GLY A 58 5.68 23.80 -36.94
C GLY A 58 4.20 23.51 -36.69
N HIS A 59 3.87 22.54 -35.85
CA HIS A 59 2.50 22.20 -35.47
C HIS A 59 2.02 23.05 -34.27
N HIS A 60 2.08 24.38 -34.40
CA HIS A 60 1.86 25.31 -33.30
C HIS A 60 0.46 25.24 -32.69
N ASP A 61 -0.57 24.95 -33.48
CA ASP A 61 -1.94 24.87 -32.96
C ASP A 61 -2.13 23.64 -32.06
N LEU A 62 -1.61 22.48 -32.48
CA LEU A 62 -1.64 21.27 -31.66
C LEU A 62 -0.78 21.41 -30.41
N ALA A 63 0.39 22.04 -30.52
CA ALA A 63 1.25 22.32 -29.36
C ALA A 63 0.51 23.18 -28.32
N ARG A 64 -0.16 24.25 -28.76
CA ARG A 64 -0.95 25.15 -27.89
C ARG A 64 -2.14 24.46 -27.27
N ASP A 65 -2.89 23.67 -28.05
CA ASP A 65 -4.05 22.95 -27.53
C ASP A 65 -3.61 21.95 -26.46
N LEU A 66 -2.53 21.20 -26.70
CA LEU A 66 -1.98 20.27 -25.71
C LEU A 66 -1.53 20.97 -24.42
N ASP A 67 -0.76 22.06 -24.56
CA ASP A 67 -0.25 22.89 -23.46
C ASP A 67 -1.39 23.47 -22.60
N THR A 68 -2.43 24.01 -23.24
CA THR A 68 -3.51 24.71 -22.54
C THR A 68 -4.61 23.80 -22.00
N THR A 69 -4.70 22.55 -22.47
CA THR A 69 -5.80 21.64 -22.10
C THR A 69 -5.36 20.47 -21.23
N LEU A 70 -4.18 19.91 -21.49
CA LEU A 70 -3.74 18.64 -20.90
C LEU A 70 -2.49 18.76 -20.04
N LEU A 71 -1.49 19.55 -20.43
CA LEU A 71 -0.27 19.71 -19.66
C LEU A 71 -0.58 20.33 -18.28
N GLY A 72 -0.07 19.73 -17.21
CA GLY A 72 -0.34 20.16 -15.84
C GLY A 72 -1.78 19.92 -15.37
N ARG A 73 -2.60 19.17 -16.11
CA ARG A 73 -3.98 18.89 -15.74
C ARG A 73 -4.04 17.91 -14.56
N ASN A 74 -4.81 18.29 -13.52
CA ASN A 74 -5.04 17.42 -12.37
C ASN A 74 -5.91 16.20 -12.72
N ALA A 75 -5.54 15.02 -12.19
CA ALA A 75 -6.32 13.79 -12.32
C ALA A 75 -7.59 13.81 -11.44
N ILE A 76 -7.54 14.51 -10.31
CA ILE A 76 -8.67 14.77 -9.41
C ILE A 76 -8.81 16.30 -9.27
N PRO A 77 -10.03 16.86 -9.28
CA PRO A 77 -10.22 18.30 -9.13
C PRO A 77 -9.45 18.85 -7.94
N ASP A 78 -8.73 19.94 -8.18
CA ASP A 78 -7.99 20.70 -7.16
C ASP A 78 -6.95 19.90 -6.37
N GLN A 79 -6.48 18.75 -6.90
CA GLN A 79 -5.47 17.93 -6.23
C GLN A 79 -4.37 17.48 -7.19
N TRP A 80 -3.14 17.74 -6.80
CA TRP A 80 -1.96 17.16 -7.41
C TRP A 80 -1.82 15.71 -6.92
N THR A 81 -1.19 14.87 -7.72
CA THR A 81 -1.13 13.43 -7.41
C THR A 81 -0.33 13.11 -6.16
N PHE A 82 0.60 13.98 -5.76
CA PHE A 82 1.32 13.84 -4.49
C PHE A 82 0.43 14.16 -3.28
N GLU A 83 -0.50 15.11 -3.41
CA GLU A 83 -1.44 15.46 -2.34
C GLU A 83 -2.42 14.31 -2.05
N ILE A 84 -2.72 13.48 -3.07
CA ILE A 84 -3.49 12.24 -2.87
C ILE A 84 -2.71 11.26 -1.98
N VAL A 85 -1.40 11.15 -2.18
CA VAL A 85 -0.53 10.30 -1.36
C VAL A 85 -0.44 10.82 0.07
N GLU A 86 -0.21 12.12 0.25
CA GLU A 86 -0.12 12.76 1.57
C GLU A 86 -1.44 12.63 2.33
N ALA A 87 -2.57 12.92 1.69
CA ALA A 87 -3.88 12.77 2.30
C ALA A 87 -4.17 11.32 2.69
N PHE A 88 -3.79 10.34 1.87
CA PHE A 88 -3.93 8.92 2.20
C PHE A 88 -3.07 8.54 3.42
N ASP A 89 -1.84 9.07 3.47
CA ASP A 89 -0.91 8.82 4.56
C ASP A 89 -1.47 9.34 5.89
N GLU A 90 -1.87 10.61 5.91
CA GLU A 90 -2.41 11.29 7.10
C GLU A 90 -3.74 10.69 7.56
N THR A 91 -4.69 10.50 6.64
CA THR A 91 -6.08 10.17 7.01
C THR A 91 -6.32 8.68 7.26
N TYR A 92 -5.49 7.79 6.69
CA TYR A 92 -5.73 6.35 6.76
C TYR A 92 -4.51 5.55 7.18
N TYR A 93 -3.36 5.73 6.52
CA TYR A 93 -2.18 4.90 6.79
C TYR A 93 -1.64 5.07 8.20
N GLU A 94 -1.42 6.32 8.64
CA GLU A 94 -0.84 6.60 9.96
C GLU A 94 -1.75 6.11 11.09
N VAL A 95 -3.06 6.32 10.96
CA VAL A 95 -4.08 5.83 11.89
C VAL A 95 -4.04 4.31 11.99
N ALA A 96 -4.05 3.62 10.84
CA ALA A 96 -4.00 2.15 10.80
C ALA A 96 -2.68 1.62 11.35
N ALA A 97 -1.56 2.26 11.05
CA ALA A 97 -0.24 1.87 11.53
C ALA A 97 -0.11 2.05 13.06
N ALA A 98 -0.68 3.12 13.60
CA ALA A 98 -0.74 3.31 15.06
C ALA A 98 -1.61 2.24 15.74
N PHE A 99 -2.71 1.86 15.12
CA PHE A 99 -3.58 0.81 15.64
C PHE A 99 -2.93 -0.58 15.55
N GLU A 100 -2.24 -0.88 14.44
CA GLU A 100 -1.43 -2.11 14.29
C GLU A 100 -0.45 -2.28 15.44
N ARG A 101 0.35 -1.24 15.68
CA ARG A 101 1.37 -1.26 16.74
C ARG A 101 0.74 -1.55 18.09
N ARG A 102 -0.37 -0.87 18.40
CA ARG A 102 -1.09 -1.07 19.67
C ARG A 102 -1.62 -2.50 19.81
N VAL A 103 -2.24 -3.04 18.77
CA VAL A 103 -2.77 -4.41 18.75
C VAL A 103 -1.63 -5.41 18.98
N ARG A 104 -0.52 -5.24 18.26
CA ARG A 104 0.65 -6.13 18.35
C ARG A 104 1.33 -6.07 19.72
N GLU A 105 1.48 -4.88 20.30
CA GLU A 105 2.04 -4.69 21.64
C GLU A 105 1.15 -5.32 22.72
N THR A 106 -0.17 -5.13 22.61
CA THR A 106 -1.14 -5.57 23.63
C THR A 106 -1.40 -7.07 23.57
N LEU A 107 -1.55 -7.64 22.36
CA LEU A 107 -2.08 -9.00 22.17
C LEU A 107 -1.04 -10.00 21.67
N SER A 108 0.16 -9.55 21.31
CA SER A 108 1.21 -10.43 20.75
C SER A 108 2.59 -10.22 21.38
N ALA A 109 2.67 -9.45 22.48
CA ALA A 109 3.94 -9.08 23.12
C ALA A 109 4.95 -8.50 22.12
N GLY A 110 4.46 -7.72 21.15
CA GLY A 110 5.30 -7.09 20.11
C GLY A 110 5.67 -8.00 18.93
N ARG A 111 5.37 -9.31 18.99
CA ARG A 111 5.73 -10.28 17.93
C ARG A 111 4.85 -10.10 16.69
N ARG A 112 5.48 -10.17 15.51
CA ARG A 112 4.80 -10.22 14.21
C ARG A 112 4.52 -11.67 13.82
N HIS A 113 3.53 -11.88 12.95
CA HIS A 113 3.23 -13.18 12.32
C HIS A 113 2.93 -14.33 13.31
N VAL A 114 2.31 -14.05 14.47
CA VAL A 114 2.03 -15.08 15.49
C VAL A 114 1.11 -16.18 14.93
N ASN A 115 0.08 -15.81 14.17
CA ASN A 115 -0.83 -16.78 13.52
C ASN A 115 -0.08 -17.66 12.50
N GLU A 116 0.67 -17.06 11.56
CA GLU A 116 1.48 -17.83 10.60
C GLU A 116 2.53 -18.72 11.27
N ALA A 117 3.14 -18.27 12.38
CA ALA A 117 4.08 -19.07 13.15
C ALA A 117 3.38 -20.28 13.81
N GLN A 118 2.17 -20.11 14.36
CA GLN A 118 1.36 -21.21 14.90
C GLN A 118 0.90 -22.17 13.79
N MET A 119 0.45 -21.66 12.64
CA MET A 119 0.10 -22.47 11.47
C MET A 119 1.31 -23.25 10.95
N LYS A 120 2.50 -22.63 10.88
CA LYS A 120 3.75 -23.31 10.51
C LYS A 120 4.14 -24.37 11.55
N ALA A 121 4.00 -24.09 12.85
CA ALA A 121 4.26 -25.05 13.92
C ALA A 121 3.33 -26.28 13.87
N ALA A 122 2.02 -26.07 13.67
CA ALA A 122 1.03 -27.14 13.53
C ALA A 122 1.22 -27.97 12.23
N ARG A 123 1.76 -27.38 11.17
CA ARG A 123 2.17 -28.11 9.95
C ARG A 123 3.49 -28.85 10.13
N ARG A 124 4.42 -28.30 10.93
CA ARG A 124 5.73 -28.92 11.23
C ARG A 124 5.62 -30.19 12.06
N SER A 125 4.60 -30.35 12.91
CA SER A 125 4.34 -31.64 13.58
C SER A 125 4.03 -32.80 12.61
N SER A 126 3.78 -32.50 11.34
CA SER A 126 3.48 -33.46 10.27
C SER A 126 4.25 -33.18 8.97
N GLY A 127 5.28 -32.33 9.02
CA GLY A 127 6.06 -31.87 7.85
C GLY A 127 7.44 -32.52 7.75
N PRO A 128 8.08 -32.49 6.56
CA PRO A 128 9.41 -33.09 6.35
C PRO A 128 10.51 -32.36 7.14
N ASP A 129 11.57 -33.10 7.50
CA ASP A 129 12.64 -32.76 8.46
C ASP A 129 13.55 -31.58 8.06
N ASP A 130 13.42 -31.06 6.84
CA ASP A 130 14.42 -30.21 6.19
C ASP A 130 14.05 -28.72 6.25
N ASP A 131 14.13 -28.13 7.45
CA ASP A 131 14.16 -26.67 7.67
C ASP A 131 14.63 -26.32 9.10
N ARG A 132 15.61 -27.08 9.63
CA ARG A 132 16.32 -26.77 10.88
C ARG A 132 17.66 -26.08 10.54
N SER A 133 17.64 -24.76 10.46
CA SER A 133 18.83 -23.92 10.61
C SER A 133 18.53 -22.78 11.57
#